data_AF-A0A1V0NBW4-F1
#
_entry.id   AF-A0A1V0NBW4-F1
#
_cell.length_a   1.000
_cell.length_b   1.000
_cell.length_c   1.000
_cell.angle_alpha   90.00
_cell.angle_beta   90.00
_cell.angle_gamma   90.00
#
_symmetry.space_group_name_H-M   'P 1'
#
loop_
_entity.id
_entity.type
_entity.pdbx_description
1 polymer ?
#
loop_
_entity_poly.entity_id
_entity_poly.type
_entity_poly.pdbx_seq_one_letter_code
_entity_poly.pdbx_strand_id
1 'polypeptide(L)'
;MFRKWLYYGRDLIHRPSNYDTAMSLNDKVLYVSTNSEFSVLMTNNVPEYALLTSGKGFLKNLEDTTGLLDVKYDNVVGNYDIDKADIVYYVYGLLHSPEYRDMYANDLKKSLPRIPLVRNKEAFIRIGKELSNLHLNYEKQVSYPGVTVSVSSDDYKVTKMKHPKKGALDTIIFNNSITISNIPEKAYEYVVSGRPAIEWIIDQYQVKTDKKSGITDDPNEFSDNPKYILNLLLSVITVSMRTLELIEELPEFEIQE
;
A
#
# COMPACT_ATOMS: atom_id res chain seq x y z
N MET A 1 -4.91 -0.81 -1.21
CA MET A 1 -5.18 0.07 -0.05
C MET A 1 -6.68 0.15 0.17
N PHE A 2 -7.24 -0.69 1.03
CA PHE A 2 -8.62 -0.59 1.51
C PHE A 2 -8.71 -1.29 2.87
N ARG A 3 -9.76 -1.02 3.65
CA ARG A 3 -9.96 -1.61 4.97
C ARG A 3 -11.36 -2.20 5.07
N LYS A 4 -11.46 -3.25 5.89
CA LYS A 4 -12.71 -3.90 6.27
C LYS A 4 -12.63 -4.32 7.73
N TRP A 5 -13.79 -4.56 8.33
CA TRP A 5 -13.88 -5.15 9.65
C TRP A 5 -13.56 -6.64 9.59
N LEU A 6 -12.70 -7.10 10.50
CA LEU A 6 -12.35 -8.49 10.66
C LEU A 6 -12.69 -8.92 12.08
N TYR A 7 -13.49 -9.97 12.21
CA TYR A 7 -13.66 -10.64 13.49
C TYR A 7 -12.42 -11.50 13.78
N TYR A 8 -11.52 -11.00 14.61
CA TYR A 8 -10.26 -11.67 14.92
C TYR A 8 -10.43 -12.59 16.14
N GLY A 9 -10.84 -13.84 15.88
CA GLY A 9 -10.88 -14.91 16.88
C GLY A 9 -9.93 -16.05 16.48
N ARG A 10 -9.02 -16.45 17.37
CA ARG A 10 -8.07 -17.55 17.12
C ARG A 10 -8.77 -18.89 16.84
N ASP A 11 -10.01 -19.05 17.31
CA ASP A 11 -10.83 -20.24 17.07
C ASP A 11 -11.48 -20.25 15.66
N LEU A 12 -11.61 -19.09 15.01
CA LEU A 12 -12.22 -18.95 13.68
C LEU A 12 -11.18 -18.71 12.59
N ILE A 13 -10.05 -18.08 12.92
CA ILE A 13 -8.99 -17.81 11.97
C ILE A 13 -8.10 -19.04 11.83
N HIS A 14 -8.06 -19.60 10.63
CA HIS A 14 -7.22 -20.76 10.31
C HIS A 14 -5.72 -20.53 10.58
N ARG A 15 -5.21 -19.31 10.36
CA ARG A 15 -3.80 -18.93 10.60
C ARG A 15 -3.69 -17.50 11.14
N PRO A 16 -3.81 -17.29 12.46
CA PRO A 16 -3.78 -15.95 13.05
C PRO A 16 -2.40 -15.30 13.03
N SER A 17 -1.32 -16.09 13.04
CA SER A 17 0.04 -15.57 13.26
C SER A 17 0.11 -14.78 14.58
N ASN A 18 0.99 -13.78 14.67
CA ASN A 18 1.24 -12.97 15.87
C ASN A 18 0.67 -11.54 15.76
N TYR A 19 -0.32 -11.32 14.89
CA TYR A 19 -0.85 -9.98 14.63
C TYR A 19 -1.71 -9.44 15.77
N ASP A 20 -2.32 -10.28 16.60
CA ASP A 20 -3.02 -9.84 17.82
C ASP A 20 -2.07 -9.14 18.80
N THR A 21 -0.92 -9.76 19.07
CA THR A 21 0.13 -9.15 19.90
C THR A 21 0.66 -7.88 19.24
N ALA A 22 0.98 -7.92 17.95
CA ALA A 22 1.53 -6.76 17.24
C ALA A 22 0.57 -5.55 17.23
N MET A 23 -0.72 -5.78 16.96
CA MET A 23 -1.70 -4.70 16.89
C MET A 23 -2.00 -4.11 18.27
N SER A 24 -1.99 -4.93 19.34
CA SER A 24 -2.12 -4.40 20.71
C SER A 24 -0.98 -3.45 21.11
N LEU A 25 0.20 -3.59 20.48
CA LEU A 25 1.36 -2.71 20.67
C LEU A 25 1.38 -1.52 19.71
N ASN A 26 0.32 -1.32 18.91
CA ASN A 26 0.27 -0.33 17.82
C ASN A 26 1.45 -0.42 16.85
N ASP A 27 1.92 -1.65 16.59
CA ASP A 27 3.08 -1.86 15.73
C ASP A 27 2.74 -1.66 14.24
N LYS A 28 3.76 -1.38 13.45
CA LYS A 28 3.66 -1.25 11.99
C LYS A 28 4.11 -2.53 11.34
N VAL A 29 3.40 -2.94 10.28
CA VAL A 29 3.76 -4.11 9.48
C VAL A 29 4.26 -3.65 8.13
N LEU A 30 5.49 -4.01 7.79
CA LEU A 30 6.02 -3.97 6.44
C LEU A 30 5.57 -5.25 5.73
N TYR A 31 4.65 -5.15 4.78
CA TYR A 31 4.14 -6.29 4.04
C TYR A 31 4.79 -6.37 2.67
N VAL A 32 5.43 -7.49 2.38
CA VAL A 32 6.18 -7.73 1.14
C VAL A 32 5.51 -8.86 0.36
N SER A 33 5.26 -8.66 -0.91
CA SER A 33 4.72 -9.70 -1.80
C SER A 33 5.72 -10.84 -1.97
N THR A 34 5.22 -12.06 -2.11
CA THR A 34 6.00 -13.24 -2.51
C THR A 34 5.30 -13.92 -3.67
N ASN A 35 6.05 -14.59 -4.56
CA ASN A 35 5.51 -15.38 -5.68
C ASN A 35 4.60 -14.61 -6.67
N SER A 36 4.80 -13.29 -6.79
CA SER A 36 4.02 -12.41 -7.68
C SER A 36 4.86 -11.22 -8.14
N GLU A 37 4.30 -10.32 -8.94
CA GLU A 37 4.96 -9.04 -9.25
C GLU A 37 5.30 -8.29 -7.95
N PHE A 38 6.55 -7.87 -7.83
CA PHE A 38 7.07 -7.36 -6.57
C PHE A 38 6.32 -6.10 -6.14
N SER A 39 5.87 -6.09 -4.90
CA SER A 39 5.17 -4.98 -4.28
C SER A 39 5.42 -5.00 -2.79
N VAL A 40 5.41 -3.80 -2.21
CA VAL A 40 5.66 -3.62 -0.79
C VAL A 40 4.76 -2.51 -0.26
N LEU A 41 4.16 -2.72 0.91
CA LEU A 41 3.26 -1.75 1.52
C LEU A 41 3.39 -1.79 3.03
N MET A 42 3.36 -0.62 3.67
CA MET A 42 3.32 -0.54 5.12
C MET A 42 1.88 -0.35 5.61
N THR A 43 1.50 -1.04 6.68
CA THR A 43 0.18 -0.96 7.29
C THR A 43 0.27 -0.89 8.81
N ASN A 44 -0.71 -0.24 9.43
CA ASN A 44 -0.94 -0.21 10.88
C ASN A 44 -2.16 -1.06 11.29
N ASN A 45 -2.68 -1.90 10.38
CA ASN A 45 -3.79 -2.82 10.63
C ASN A 45 -3.30 -4.25 10.34
N VAL A 46 -4.06 -5.24 10.83
CA VAL A 46 -3.84 -6.65 10.50
C VAL A 46 -3.88 -6.83 8.98
N PRO A 47 -2.77 -7.22 8.32
CA PRO A 47 -2.79 -7.49 6.90
C PRO A 47 -3.50 -8.84 6.65
N GLU A 48 -4.35 -8.86 5.63
CA GLU A 48 -4.88 -10.12 5.11
C GLU A 48 -3.76 -10.85 4.33
N TYR A 49 -3.80 -12.19 4.30
CA TYR A 49 -2.75 -13.01 3.69
C TYR A 49 -2.55 -12.76 2.19
N ALA A 50 -3.62 -12.42 1.47
CA ALA A 50 -3.61 -12.04 0.07
C ALA A 50 -3.60 -10.51 -0.16
N LEU A 51 -3.22 -9.70 0.84
CA LEU A 51 -3.13 -8.23 0.71
C LEU A 51 -2.34 -7.80 -0.52
N LEU A 52 -1.25 -8.50 -0.83
CA LEU A 52 -0.45 -8.32 -2.05
C LEU A 52 -0.42 -9.63 -2.88
N THR A 53 -1.58 -10.25 -3.11
CA THR A 53 -1.76 -11.60 -3.72
C THR A 53 -1.29 -12.74 -2.81
N SER A 54 -0.02 -12.69 -2.40
CA SER A 54 0.56 -13.49 -1.33
C SER A 54 1.76 -12.73 -0.79
N GLY A 55 2.00 -12.81 0.50
CA GLY A 55 3.14 -12.10 1.07
C GLY A 55 3.50 -12.50 2.48
N LYS A 56 4.48 -11.77 3.01
CA LYS A 56 4.94 -11.89 4.39
C LYS A 56 4.94 -10.50 5.03
N GLY A 57 4.35 -10.42 6.22
CA GLY A 57 4.42 -9.24 7.07
C GLY A 57 5.63 -9.31 7.99
N PHE A 58 6.35 -8.20 8.10
CA PHE A 58 7.46 -8.01 9.02
C PHE A 58 7.09 -6.90 9.98
N LEU A 59 7.17 -7.20 11.27
CA LEU A 59 6.80 -6.27 12.33
C LEU A 59 7.96 -5.33 12.60
N LYS A 60 7.67 -4.04 12.81
CA LYS A 60 8.70 -3.04 13.03
C LYS A 60 9.40 -3.25 14.39
N ASN A 61 8.65 -3.59 15.44
CA ASN A 61 9.15 -3.61 16.82
C ASN A 61 9.31 -5.01 17.41
N LEU A 62 8.86 -6.08 16.73
CA LEU A 62 9.14 -7.45 17.19
C LEU A 62 10.49 -7.93 16.68
N GLU A 63 11.25 -8.54 17.59
CA GLU A 63 12.58 -9.15 17.35
C GLU A 63 12.57 -10.21 16.23
N ASP A 64 11.38 -10.68 15.83
CA ASP A 64 11.18 -11.61 14.72
C ASP A 64 11.20 -10.89 13.36
N THR A 65 12.38 -10.36 13.02
CA THR A 65 12.69 -9.91 11.66
C THR A 65 13.29 -11.03 10.79
N THR A 66 13.14 -12.28 11.24
CA THR A 66 13.75 -13.48 10.67
C THR A 66 13.47 -13.58 9.18
N GLY A 67 14.52 -13.38 8.38
CA GLY A 67 14.53 -13.50 6.92
C GLY A 67 14.57 -12.20 6.12
N LEU A 68 14.26 -11.02 6.69
CA LEU A 68 14.41 -9.72 5.99
C LEU A 68 15.41 -8.80 6.67
N LEU A 69 15.45 -8.75 8.01
CA LEU A 69 16.33 -7.84 8.76
C LEU A 69 17.19 -8.51 9.83
N ASP A 70 17.09 -9.83 10.01
CA ASP A 70 17.77 -10.51 11.11
C ASP A 70 19.28 -10.60 10.89
N VAL A 71 20.02 -9.95 11.78
CA VAL A 71 21.49 -9.86 11.88
C VAL A 71 22.13 -11.21 12.24
N LYS A 72 21.34 -12.23 12.64
CA LYS A 72 21.80 -13.60 12.90
C LYS A 72 21.92 -14.48 11.65
N TYR A 73 21.29 -14.09 10.54
CA TYR A 73 21.47 -14.73 9.25
C TYR A 73 22.29 -13.77 8.37
N ASP A 74 23.22 -14.29 7.58
CA ASP A 74 24.17 -13.56 6.71
C ASP A 74 23.57 -12.61 5.65
N ASN A 75 22.32 -12.13 5.79
CA ASN A 75 21.63 -11.24 4.85
C ASN A 75 21.55 -9.77 5.31
N VAL A 76 21.87 -9.47 6.57
CA VAL A 76 22.08 -8.10 7.05
C VAL A 76 23.43 -8.08 7.73
N VAL A 77 24.47 -7.78 6.94
CA VAL A 77 25.83 -7.60 7.44
C VAL A 77 25.77 -6.66 8.64
N GLY A 78 26.28 -7.11 9.79
CA GLY A 78 26.18 -6.44 11.09
C GLY A 78 26.97 -5.13 11.22
N ASN A 79 26.98 -4.27 10.20
CA ASN A 79 27.61 -2.95 10.19
C ASN A 79 26.82 -1.94 9.34
N TYR A 80 25.49 -2.04 9.29
CA TYR A 80 24.70 -0.86 8.92
C TYR A 80 24.86 0.12 10.07
N ASP A 81 25.71 1.13 9.91
CA ASP A 81 25.74 2.33 10.74
C ASP A 81 24.40 3.09 10.52
N ILE A 82 23.31 2.46 10.94
CA ILE A 82 21.91 2.87 10.81
C ILE A 82 21.24 2.52 12.14
N ASP A 83 20.55 3.48 12.72
CA ASP A 83 19.80 3.27 13.95
C ASP A 83 18.71 2.21 13.76
N LYS A 84 18.50 1.35 14.76
CA LYS A 84 17.47 0.30 14.74
C LYS A 84 16.07 0.83 14.38
N ALA A 85 15.75 2.04 14.84
CA ALA A 85 14.47 2.69 14.55
C ALA A 85 14.29 3.06 13.07
N ASP A 86 15.40 3.20 12.35
CA ASP A 86 15.48 3.67 10.97
C ASP A 86 15.65 2.55 9.94
N ILE A 87 16.07 1.36 10.35
CA ILE A 87 16.26 0.18 9.48
C ILE A 87 15.01 -0.11 8.65
N VAL A 88 13.81 -0.08 9.26
CA VAL A 88 12.57 -0.35 8.52
C VAL A 88 12.31 0.68 7.42
N TYR A 89 12.69 1.93 7.65
CA TYR A 89 12.52 3.02 6.68
C TYR A 89 13.58 2.92 5.58
N TYR A 90 14.82 2.56 5.93
CA TYR A 90 15.86 2.24 4.96
C TYR A 90 15.38 1.16 3.98
N VAL A 91 14.91 0.02 4.50
CA VAL A 91 14.36 -1.06 3.67
C VAL A 91 13.18 -0.57 2.85
N TYR A 92 12.27 0.18 3.47
CA TYR A 92 11.10 0.65 2.75
C TYR A 92 11.46 1.57 1.58
N GLY A 93 12.40 2.49 1.76
CA GLY A 93 12.93 3.34 0.69
C GLY A 93 13.63 2.51 -0.40
N LEU A 94 14.52 1.60 0.00
CA LEU A 94 15.27 0.76 -0.94
C LEU A 94 14.35 -0.12 -1.80
N LEU A 95 13.35 -0.74 -1.18
CA LEU A 95 12.37 -1.56 -1.89
C LEU A 95 11.45 -0.76 -2.81
N HIS A 96 11.51 0.58 -2.80
CA HIS A 96 10.85 1.46 -3.77
C HIS A 96 11.77 1.96 -4.89
N SER A 97 13.08 1.69 -4.83
CA SER A 97 14.01 2.02 -5.91
C SER A 97 13.68 1.22 -7.18
N PRO A 98 13.45 1.90 -8.32
CA PRO A 98 13.27 1.23 -9.61
C PRO A 98 14.50 0.41 -10.00
N GLU A 99 15.70 0.96 -9.82
CA GLU A 99 16.97 0.30 -10.14
C GLU A 99 17.17 -0.99 -9.33
N TYR A 100 16.86 -0.97 -8.04
CA TYR A 100 16.88 -2.19 -7.21
C TYR A 100 15.87 -3.22 -7.72
N ARG A 101 14.63 -2.79 -7.99
CA ARG A 101 13.56 -3.69 -8.47
C ARG A 101 13.91 -4.32 -9.82
N ASP A 102 14.51 -3.57 -10.72
CA ASP A 102 14.91 -4.03 -12.05
C ASP A 102 16.11 -4.99 -11.95
N MET A 103 17.12 -4.63 -11.15
CA MET A 103 18.31 -5.46 -10.95
C MET A 103 17.96 -6.83 -10.34
N TYR A 104 17.04 -6.87 -9.38
CA TYR A 104 16.68 -8.09 -8.64
C TYR A 104 15.31 -8.67 -9.04
N ALA A 105 14.72 -8.26 -10.16
CA ALA A 105 13.35 -8.62 -10.56
C ALA A 105 13.07 -10.13 -10.52
N ASN A 106 14.03 -10.95 -10.97
CA ASN A 106 13.90 -12.41 -10.98
C ASN A 106 13.90 -13.03 -9.58
N ASP A 107 14.69 -12.48 -8.66
CA ASP A 107 14.83 -12.97 -7.30
C ASP A 107 13.65 -12.54 -6.43
N LEU A 108 13.19 -11.29 -6.61
CA LEU A 108 12.04 -10.72 -5.92
C LEU A 108 10.74 -11.47 -6.22
N LYS A 109 10.63 -12.08 -7.41
CA LYS A 109 9.49 -12.95 -7.77
C LYS A 109 9.51 -14.29 -7.05
N LYS A 110 10.67 -14.80 -6.63
CA LYS A 110 10.84 -16.17 -6.14
C LYS A 110 11.15 -16.27 -4.64
N SER A 111 11.68 -15.20 -4.07
CA SER A 111 12.25 -15.22 -2.72
C SER A 111 12.10 -13.87 -2.02
N LEU A 112 12.35 -13.86 -0.72
CA LEU A 112 12.38 -12.61 0.05
C LEU A 112 13.51 -11.70 -0.45
N PRO A 113 13.30 -10.37 -0.47
CA PRO A 113 14.33 -9.43 -0.90
C PRO A 113 15.57 -9.53 -0.02
N ARG A 114 16.74 -9.45 -0.67
CA ARG A 114 18.03 -9.27 0.01
C ARG A 114 18.35 -7.79 0.03
N ILE A 115 18.67 -7.27 1.21
CA ILE A 115 18.87 -5.83 1.43
C ILE A 115 20.38 -5.57 1.47
N PRO A 116 21.00 -4.99 0.43
CA PRO A 116 22.40 -4.54 0.47
C PRO A 116 22.56 -3.22 1.24
N LEU A 117 23.80 -2.90 1.61
CA LEU A 117 24.18 -1.56 2.08
C LEU A 117 24.52 -0.69 0.88
N VAL A 118 23.96 0.51 0.85
CA VAL A 118 24.14 1.47 -0.24
C VAL A 118 24.80 2.74 0.28
N ARG A 119 25.54 3.43 -0.60
CA ARG A 119 26.29 4.64 -0.21
C ARG A 119 25.42 5.75 0.35
N ASN A 120 24.31 6.07 -0.31
CA ASN A 120 23.41 7.17 0.05
C ASN A 120 22.28 6.73 1.03
N LYS A 121 22.62 5.91 2.04
CA LYS A 121 21.65 5.29 2.97
C LYS A 121 20.72 6.30 3.64
N GLU A 122 21.19 7.49 3.99
CA GLU A 122 20.41 8.54 4.66
C GLU A 122 19.28 9.06 3.77
N ALA A 123 19.50 9.14 2.45
CA ALA A 123 18.48 9.55 1.50
C ALA A 123 17.38 8.48 1.37
N PHE A 124 17.75 7.20 1.33
CA PHE A 124 16.79 6.09 1.38
C PHE A 124 15.98 6.08 2.67
N ILE A 125 16.61 6.35 3.82
CA ILE A 125 15.92 6.46 5.11
C ILE A 125 14.91 7.64 5.09
N ARG A 126 15.33 8.82 4.61
CA ARG A 126 14.47 10.01 4.51
C ARG A 126 13.24 9.71 3.67
N ILE A 127 13.44 9.25 2.43
CA ILE A 127 12.35 8.96 1.50
C ILE A 127 11.48 7.81 2.02
N GLY A 128 12.08 6.78 2.61
CA GLY A 128 11.35 5.69 3.25
C GLY A 128 10.46 6.14 4.42
N LYS A 129 10.89 7.13 5.21
CA LYS A 129 10.06 7.76 6.26
C LYS A 129 8.88 8.50 5.64
N GLU A 130 9.11 9.29 4.58
CA GLU A 130 8.07 10.03 3.88
C GLU A 130 7.04 9.10 3.22
N LEU A 131 7.49 8.09 2.48
CA LEU A 131 6.64 7.04 1.89
C LEU A 131 5.84 6.29 2.96
N SER A 132 6.48 5.91 4.07
CA SER A 132 5.78 5.24 5.17
C SER A 132 4.68 6.11 5.75
N ASN A 133 4.97 7.39 6.02
CA ASN A 133 3.99 8.31 6.55
C ASN A 133 2.82 8.53 5.59
N LEU A 134 3.11 8.67 4.28
CA LEU A 134 2.12 8.83 3.23
C LEU A 134 1.19 7.60 3.15
N HIS A 135 1.75 6.40 3.06
CA HIS A 135 0.99 5.16 2.90
C HIS A 135 0.21 4.76 4.16
N LEU A 136 0.71 5.07 5.36
CA LEU A 136 -0.04 4.86 6.60
C LEU A 136 -1.22 5.82 6.76
N ASN A 137 -1.11 7.03 6.20
CA ASN A 137 -2.14 8.07 6.24
C ASN A 137 -2.85 8.24 4.89
N TYR A 138 -2.96 7.17 4.11
CA TYR A 138 -3.51 7.22 2.74
C TYR A 138 -4.96 7.70 2.65
N GLU A 139 -5.74 7.59 3.73
CA GLU A 139 -7.14 8.04 3.78
C GLU A 139 -7.29 9.54 4.02
N LYS A 140 -6.22 10.22 4.45
CA LYS A 140 -6.25 11.60 4.93
C LYS A 140 -5.26 12.46 4.14
N GLN A 141 -5.45 12.52 2.82
CA GLN A 141 -4.66 13.40 1.95
C GLN A 141 -5.53 14.50 1.36
N VAL A 142 -4.90 15.64 1.08
CA VAL A 142 -5.55 16.72 0.34
C VAL A 142 -5.72 16.28 -1.11
N SER A 143 -6.83 16.65 -1.76
CA SER A 143 -7.06 16.35 -3.18
C SER A 143 -5.92 16.90 -4.04
N TYR A 144 -5.47 16.12 -5.02
CA TYR A 144 -4.38 16.52 -5.90
C TYR A 144 -4.76 17.78 -6.71
N PRO A 145 -3.85 18.75 -6.89
CA PRO A 145 -4.13 19.96 -7.65
C PRO A 145 -4.63 19.64 -9.07
N GLY A 146 -5.69 20.33 -9.50
CA GLY A 146 -6.30 20.14 -10.82
C GLY A 146 -7.44 19.13 -10.88
N VAL A 147 -7.50 18.18 -9.94
CA VAL A 147 -8.62 17.24 -9.84
C VAL A 147 -9.89 17.99 -9.48
N THR A 148 -10.94 17.80 -10.28
CA THR A 148 -12.22 18.51 -10.12
C THR A 148 -13.32 17.51 -9.78
N VAL A 149 -14.15 17.85 -8.79
CA VAL A 149 -15.30 17.04 -8.37
C VAL A 149 -16.58 17.76 -8.76
N SER A 150 -17.33 17.17 -9.69
CA SER A 150 -18.65 17.66 -10.09
C SER A 150 -19.73 16.91 -9.33
N VAL A 151 -20.58 17.63 -8.61
CA VAL A 151 -21.68 17.08 -7.79
C VAL A 151 -23.00 17.68 -8.27
N SER A 152 -23.92 16.84 -8.75
CA SER A 152 -25.26 17.26 -9.19
C SER A 152 -26.33 17.06 -8.11
N SER A 153 -26.11 16.15 -7.15
CA SER A 153 -26.96 15.96 -5.97
C SER A 153 -26.16 15.43 -4.78
N ASP A 154 -26.67 15.60 -3.56
CA ASP A 154 -26.05 15.15 -2.31
C ASP A 154 -26.19 13.63 -2.06
N ASP A 155 -26.07 12.81 -3.11
CA ASP A 155 -25.97 11.36 -3.01
C ASP A 155 -24.52 10.90 -3.14
N TYR A 156 -23.94 10.50 -2.00
CA TYR A 156 -22.56 10.00 -1.91
C TYR A 156 -22.50 8.47 -1.85
N LYS A 157 -23.60 7.75 -2.08
CA LYS A 157 -23.59 6.29 -2.07
C LYS A 157 -22.94 5.74 -3.33
N VAL A 158 -22.07 4.75 -3.14
CA VAL A 158 -21.43 4.02 -4.24
C VAL A 158 -22.19 2.72 -4.52
N THR A 159 -22.44 2.44 -5.80
CA THR A 159 -22.88 1.11 -6.25
C THR A 159 -21.73 0.41 -6.95
N LYS A 160 -21.21 1.05 -8.01
CA LYS A 160 -20.02 0.62 -8.74
C LYS A 160 -19.40 1.81 -9.47
N MET A 161 -18.17 2.15 -9.11
CA MET A 161 -17.39 3.16 -9.83
C MET A 161 -16.94 2.63 -11.18
N LYS A 162 -16.78 3.52 -12.16
CA LYS A 162 -16.32 3.15 -13.50
C LYS A 162 -15.72 4.33 -14.25
N HIS A 163 -14.88 4.01 -15.23
CA HIS A 163 -14.49 4.94 -16.27
C HIS A 163 -15.64 5.16 -17.27
N PRO A 164 -15.76 6.35 -17.88
CA PRO A 164 -16.79 6.63 -18.89
C PRO A 164 -16.63 5.74 -20.13
N LYS A 165 -15.38 5.45 -20.50
CA LYS A 165 -14.99 4.55 -21.59
C LYS A 165 -13.73 3.81 -21.21
N LYS A 166 -13.47 2.66 -21.85
CA LYS A 166 -12.22 1.92 -21.66
C LYS A 166 -11.03 2.80 -22.09
N GLY A 167 -10.06 2.99 -21.19
CA GLY A 167 -8.85 3.80 -21.44
C GLY A 167 -8.98 5.29 -21.12
N ALA A 168 -10.15 5.79 -20.72
CA ALA A 168 -10.31 7.17 -20.26
C ALA A 168 -10.01 7.26 -18.76
N LEU A 169 -8.73 7.44 -18.42
CA LEU A 169 -8.21 7.46 -17.04
C LEU A 169 -8.34 8.82 -16.37
N ASP A 170 -8.59 9.88 -17.15
CA ASP A 170 -8.77 11.26 -16.71
C ASP A 170 -10.04 11.48 -15.88
N THR A 171 -11.03 10.58 -16.03
CA THR A 171 -12.37 10.73 -15.47
C THR A 171 -12.86 9.43 -14.81
N ILE A 172 -13.37 9.55 -13.59
CA ILE A 172 -14.04 8.48 -12.85
C ILE A 172 -15.49 8.91 -12.56
N ILE A 173 -16.44 8.08 -12.99
CA ILE A 173 -17.84 8.20 -12.60
C ILE A 173 -18.00 7.49 -11.26
N PHE A 174 -18.26 8.25 -10.21
CA PHE A 174 -18.43 7.72 -8.86
C PHE A 174 -19.81 7.09 -8.70
N ASN A 175 -20.85 7.84 -9.10
CA ASN A 175 -22.24 7.38 -9.21
C ASN A 175 -23.00 8.27 -10.22
N ASN A 176 -24.34 8.22 -10.23
CA ASN A 176 -25.14 9.06 -11.15
C ASN A 176 -25.07 10.57 -10.83
N SER A 177 -24.58 10.92 -9.65
CA SER A 177 -24.61 12.28 -9.10
C SER A 177 -23.23 12.92 -9.04
N ILE A 178 -22.17 12.12 -8.93
CA ILE A 178 -20.81 12.57 -8.66
C ILE A 178 -19.88 12.03 -9.75
N THR A 179 -19.09 12.93 -10.33
CA THR A 179 -18.04 12.60 -11.30
C THR A 179 -16.76 13.33 -10.92
N ILE A 180 -15.63 12.63 -10.98
CA ILE A 180 -14.31 13.17 -10.74
C ILE A 180 -13.60 13.26 -12.09
N SER A 181 -13.08 14.43 -12.43
CA SER A 181 -12.40 14.70 -13.70
C SER A 181 -11.03 15.36 -13.49
N ASN A 182 -10.25 15.44 -14.56
CA ASN A 182 -8.89 15.99 -14.58
C ASN A 182 -7.93 15.22 -13.65
N ILE A 183 -8.08 13.90 -13.58
CA ILE A 183 -7.16 13.02 -12.86
C ILE A 183 -5.88 12.88 -13.69
N PRO A 184 -4.67 13.13 -13.12
CA PRO A 184 -3.43 12.91 -13.84
C PRO A 184 -3.27 11.43 -14.21
N GLU A 185 -3.06 11.12 -15.50
CA GLU A 185 -2.88 9.73 -15.96
C GLU A 185 -1.67 9.06 -15.31
N LYS A 186 -0.62 9.85 -15.01
CA LYS A 186 0.58 9.41 -14.27
C LYS A 186 0.23 8.75 -12.94
N ALA A 187 -0.88 9.13 -12.29
CA ALA A 187 -1.30 8.52 -11.02
C ALA A 187 -1.61 7.02 -11.13
N TYR A 188 -1.88 6.50 -12.34
CA TYR A 188 -2.10 5.07 -12.58
C TYR A 188 -0.82 4.26 -12.66
N GLU A 189 0.35 4.90 -12.80
CA GLU A 189 1.65 4.23 -12.84
C GLU A 189 2.04 3.67 -11.46
N TYR A 190 1.48 4.20 -10.38
CA TYR A 190 1.67 3.64 -9.05
C TYR A 190 0.88 2.33 -8.90
N VAL A 191 1.57 1.23 -9.18
CA VAL A 191 1.03 -0.13 -9.15
C VAL A 191 1.38 -0.83 -7.84
N VAL A 192 0.37 -1.46 -7.24
CA VAL A 192 0.51 -2.30 -6.05
C VAL A 192 -0.10 -3.66 -6.36
N SER A 193 0.67 -4.74 -6.22
CA SER A 193 0.22 -6.11 -6.50
C SER A 193 -0.38 -6.28 -7.91
N GLY A 194 0.28 -5.70 -8.93
CA GLY A 194 -0.11 -5.85 -10.34
C GLY A 194 -1.33 -5.04 -10.80
N ARG A 195 -1.89 -4.16 -9.94
CA ARG A 195 -2.97 -3.23 -10.29
C ARG A 195 -2.68 -1.82 -9.76
N PRO A 196 -3.05 -0.75 -10.50
CA PRO A 196 -2.95 0.63 -10.01
C PRO A 196 -3.66 0.84 -8.67
N ALA A 197 -3.12 1.68 -7.81
CA ALA A 197 -3.73 1.97 -6.50
C ALA A 197 -5.16 2.53 -6.61
N ILE A 198 -5.41 3.36 -7.62
CA ILE A 198 -6.75 3.92 -7.92
C ILE A 198 -7.73 2.81 -8.32
N GLU A 199 -7.29 1.88 -9.19
CA GLU A 199 -8.09 0.74 -9.65
C GLU A 199 -8.43 -0.24 -8.53
N TRP A 200 -7.61 -0.33 -7.47
CA TRP A 200 -7.98 -1.07 -6.27
C TRP A 200 -9.20 -0.49 -5.57
N ILE A 201 -9.31 0.84 -5.51
CA ILE A 201 -10.48 1.50 -4.90
C ILE A 201 -11.72 1.24 -5.75
N ILE A 202 -11.62 1.40 -7.07
CA ILE A 202 -12.71 1.12 -8.02
C ILE A 202 -13.20 -0.33 -7.90
N ASP A 203 -12.29 -1.29 -7.78
CA ASP A 203 -12.61 -2.71 -7.72
C ASP A 203 -13.20 -3.16 -6.37
N GLN A 204 -12.71 -2.60 -5.27
CA GLN A 204 -13.06 -3.06 -3.93
C GLN A 204 -14.27 -2.33 -3.35
N TYR A 205 -14.42 -1.03 -3.62
CA TYR A 205 -15.56 -0.23 -3.15
C TYR A 205 -16.71 -0.30 -4.16
N GLN A 206 -17.30 -1.48 -4.30
CA GLN A 206 -18.55 -1.70 -5.01
C GLN A 206 -19.41 -2.69 -4.23
N VAL A 207 -20.73 -2.56 -4.31
CA VAL A 207 -21.66 -3.48 -3.64
C VAL A 207 -21.57 -4.86 -4.29
N LYS A 208 -21.23 -5.89 -3.50
CA LYS A 208 -21.13 -7.27 -3.98
C LYS A 208 -21.91 -8.20 -3.05
N THR A 209 -22.63 -9.15 -3.63
CA THR A 209 -23.27 -10.22 -2.87
C THR A 209 -22.64 -11.55 -3.26
N ASP A 210 -22.11 -12.27 -2.27
CA ASP A 210 -21.61 -13.63 -2.49
C ASP A 210 -22.78 -14.58 -2.76
N LYS A 211 -22.73 -15.30 -3.88
CA LYS A 211 -23.83 -16.15 -4.33
C LYS A 211 -24.04 -17.38 -3.44
N LYS A 212 -23.00 -17.86 -2.75
CA LYS A 212 -23.06 -19.09 -1.97
C LYS A 212 -23.60 -18.84 -0.57
N SER A 213 -23.07 -17.84 0.12
CA SER A 213 -23.46 -17.45 1.47
C SER A 213 -24.66 -16.51 1.51
N GLY A 214 -24.93 -15.78 0.42
CA GLY A 214 -25.95 -14.73 0.39
C GLY A 214 -25.55 -13.44 1.13
N ILE A 215 -24.33 -13.38 1.67
CA ILE A 215 -23.82 -12.22 2.41
C ILE A 215 -23.52 -11.10 1.42
N THR A 216 -24.07 -9.92 1.69
CA THR A 216 -23.79 -8.70 0.92
C THR A 216 -22.74 -7.88 1.65
N ASP A 217 -21.73 -7.48 0.89
CA ASP A 217 -20.65 -6.58 1.31
C ASP A 217 -20.94 -5.22 0.69
N ASP A 218 -21.48 -4.31 1.50
CA ASP A 218 -21.79 -2.94 1.11
C ASP A 218 -20.72 -1.98 1.69
N PRO A 219 -19.87 -1.37 0.84
CA PRO A 219 -18.83 -0.46 1.32
C PRO A 219 -19.39 0.82 1.96
N ASN A 220 -20.65 1.19 1.69
CA ASN A 220 -21.29 2.36 2.27
C ASN A 220 -21.55 2.21 3.79
N GLU A 221 -21.55 0.97 4.30
CA GLU A 221 -21.77 0.67 5.71
C GLU A 221 -20.47 0.72 6.55
N PHE A 222 -19.31 0.90 5.91
CA PHE A 222 -18.03 0.88 6.59
C PHE A 222 -17.80 2.10 7.51
N SER A 223 -18.32 3.28 7.13
CA SER A 223 -18.11 4.54 7.84
C SER A 223 -19.40 5.32 7.96
N ASP A 224 -19.61 5.97 9.12
CA ASP A 224 -20.73 6.88 9.34
C ASP A 224 -20.66 8.13 8.45
N ASN A 225 -19.48 8.48 7.92
CA ASN A 225 -19.31 9.61 7.02
C ASN A 225 -19.68 9.22 5.58
N PRO A 226 -20.77 9.77 4.99
CA PRO A 226 -21.19 9.44 3.64
C PRO A 226 -20.14 9.76 2.57
N LYS A 227 -19.24 10.73 2.85
CA LYS A 227 -18.18 11.14 1.92
C LYS A 227 -16.90 10.32 2.07
N TYR A 228 -16.85 9.31 2.94
CA TYR A 228 -15.64 8.53 3.22
C TYR A 228 -15.02 7.95 1.94
N ILE A 229 -15.80 7.27 1.11
CA ILE A 229 -15.31 6.59 -0.09
C ILE A 229 -14.84 7.61 -1.15
N LEU A 230 -15.57 8.72 -1.31
CA LEU A 230 -15.18 9.81 -2.20
C LEU A 230 -13.85 10.43 -1.76
N ASN A 231 -13.73 10.80 -0.48
CA ASN A 231 -12.52 11.38 0.08
C ASN A 231 -11.33 10.41 0.01
N LEU A 232 -11.59 9.12 0.22
CA LEU A 232 -10.60 8.07 0.07
C LEU A 232 -10.07 8.00 -1.36
N LEU A 233 -10.96 7.98 -2.36
CA LEU A 233 -10.55 7.96 -3.76
C LEU A 233 -9.69 9.18 -4.12
N LEU A 234 -10.12 10.38 -3.73
CA LEU A 234 -9.33 11.61 -3.92
C LEU A 234 -7.97 11.55 -3.22
N SER A 235 -7.94 11.03 -1.99
CA SER A 235 -6.70 10.87 -1.24
C SER A 235 -5.75 9.89 -1.92
N VAL A 236 -6.26 8.77 -2.44
CA VAL A 236 -5.45 7.75 -3.14
C VAL A 236 -4.86 8.27 -4.44
N ILE A 237 -5.57 9.16 -5.17
CA ILE A 237 -5.00 9.85 -6.34
C ILE A 237 -3.76 10.66 -5.91
N THR A 238 -3.86 11.43 -4.83
CA THR A 238 -2.73 12.20 -4.29
C THR A 238 -1.61 11.31 -3.79
N VAL A 239 -1.92 10.24 -3.07
CA VAL A 239 -0.92 9.25 -2.63
C VAL A 239 -0.17 8.70 -3.82
N SER A 240 -0.87 8.32 -4.89
CA SER A 240 -0.25 7.74 -6.08
C SER A 240 0.72 8.71 -6.73
N MET A 241 0.32 9.98 -6.92
CA MET A 241 1.21 11.02 -7.46
C MET A 241 2.40 11.29 -6.55
N ARG A 242 2.16 11.49 -5.24
CA ARG A 242 3.23 11.81 -4.28
C ARG A 242 4.21 10.66 -4.11
N THR A 243 3.76 9.42 -4.20
CA THR A 243 4.64 8.25 -4.18
C THR A 243 5.56 8.22 -5.40
N LEU A 244 5.05 8.54 -6.59
CA LEU A 244 5.89 8.61 -7.80
C LEU A 244 6.91 9.76 -7.70
N GLU A 245 6.52 10.93 -7.22
CA GLU A 245 7.44 12.05 -6.96
C GLU A 245 8.56 11.64 -5.99
N LEU A 246 8.22 10.95 -4.90
CA LEU A 246 9.20 10.46 -3.92
C LEU A 246 10.12 9.38 -4.47
N ILE A 247 9.62 8.53 -5.38
CA ILE A 247 10.42 7.52 -6.07
C ILE A 247 11.43 8.20 -7.01
N GLU A 248 11.04 9.27 -7.70
CA GLU A 248 11.93 10.06 -8.56
C GLU A 248 13.01 10.83 -7.78
N GLU A 249 12.77 11.13 -6.50
CA GLU A 249 13.77 11.74 -5.60
C GLU A 249 14.81 10.73 -5.05
N LEU A 250 14.62 9.42 -5.26
CA LEU A 250 15.56 8.42 -4.75
C LEU A 250 16.94 8.60 -5.42
N PRO A 251 18.04 8.45 -4.66
CA PRO A 251 19.37 8.48 -5.24
C PRO A 251 19.62 7.24 -6.11
N GLU A 252 20.65 7.31 -6.95
CA GLU A 252 21.15 6.15 -7.68
C GLU A 252 21.49 4.99 -6.73
N PHE A 253 21.17 3.78 -7.17
CA PHE A 253 21.41 2.55 -6.44
C PHE A 253 22.87 2.12 -6.57
N GLU A 254 23.70 2.58 -5.63
CA GLU A 254 25.10 2.21 -5.52
C GLU A 254 25.38 1.41 -4.25
N ILE A 255 25.79 0.15 -4.41
CA ILE A 255 26.19 -0.72 -3.30
C ILE A 255 27.50 -0.20 -2.68
N GLN A 256 27.55 -0.14 -1.36
CA GLN A 256 28.76 0.17 -0.60
C GLN A 256 29.66 -1.07 -0.57
N GLU A 257 30.87 -0.96 -1.13
CA GLU A 257 31.92 -1.98 -1.07
C GLU A 257 32.48 -2.19 0.34
#